data_AF-A0A955R2Z0-F1
#
_entry.id   AF-A0A955R2Z0-F1
#
_cell.length_a   1.000
_cell.length_b   1.000
_cell.length_c   1.000
_cell.angle_alpha   90.00
_cell.angle_beta   90.00
_cell.angle_gamma   90.00
#
_symmetry.space_group_name_H-M   'P 1'
#
loop_
_entity.id
_entity.type
_entity.pdbx_description
1 polymer ?
#
loop_
_entity_poly.entity_id
_entity_poly.type
_entity_poly.pdbx_seq_one_letter_code
_entity_poly.pdbx_strand_id
1 'polypeptide(L)'
;MLFNSYAFLLVFLPVTWAVFRGLTAAGRGNWAILWLVLASFFFYGWWNPIYVFLLAGSVAFNFGLGSILALYPQTRKVTRHAVLTFGVAFNLVLLGYFKYANFFADTANQLWGTDAVFPGILLPLAISFFTFQQIAYLVDRYRNHVPPH
;
A
#
# COMPACT_ATOMS: atom_id res chain seq x y z
N MET A 1 5.14 14.52 5.45
CA MET A 1 6.54 14.92 5.23
C MET A 1 6.96 14.32 3.92
N LEU A 2 7.65 15.04 3.04
CA LEU A 2 8.07 14.47 1.75
C LEU A 2 9.36 13.65 1.92
N PHE A 3 9.53 12.60 1.11
CA PHE A 3 10.72 11.73 1.14
C PHE A 3 12.03 12.50 0.88
N ASN A 4 11.98 13.55 0.06
CA ASN A 4 13.13 14.39 -0.27
C ASN A 4 13.35 15.55 0.71
N SER A 5 12.58 15.64 1.79
CA SER A 5 12.70 16.75 2.74
C SER A 5 13.85 16.53 3.74
N TYR A 6 14.49 17.63 4.17
CA TYR A 6 15.52 17.58 5.22
C TYR A 6 15.00 16.98 6.53
N ALA A 7 13.74 17.25 6.89
CA ALA A 7 13.11 16.64 8.06
C ALA A 7 13.06 15.10 7.95
N PHE A 8 12.84 14.55 6.76
CA PHE A 8 12.84 13.11 6.55
C PHE A 8 14.25 12.54 6.69
N LEU A 9 15.20 13.13 5.97
CA LEU A 9 16.56 12.61 5.87
C LEU A 9 17.37 12.76 7.16
N LEU A 10 17.25 13.89 7.85
CA LEU A 10 18.10 14.24 8.99
C LEU A 10 17.48 13.91 10.35
N VAL A 11 16.14 13.81 10.43
CA VAL A 11 15.46 13.57 11.72
C VAL A 11 14.72 12.24 11.69
N PHE A 12 13.71 12.11 10.83
CA PHE A 12 12.82 10.96 10.87
C PHE A 12 13.55 9.64 10.59
N LEU A 13 14.37 9.58 9.53
CA LEU A 13 15.06 8.35 9.14
C LEU A 13 16.12 7.93 10.18
N PRO A 14 17.01 8.81 10.68
CA PRO A 14 17.97 8.45 11.72
C PRO A 14 17.30 8.00 13.01
N VAL A 15 16.24 8.68 13.46
CA VAL A 15 15.49 8.30 14.67
C VAL A 15 14.81 6.95 14.49
N THR A 16 14.11 6.75 13.36
CA THR A 16 13.43 5.47 13.06
C THR A 16 14.41 4.32 13.04
N TRP A 17 15.57 4.51 12.41
CA TRP A 17 16.63 3.51 12.34
C TRP A 17 17.27 3.24 13.71
N ALA A 18 17.57 4.27 14.49
CA ALA A 18 18.19 4.14 15.81
C ALA A 18 17.29 3.34 16.77
N VAL A 19 15.99 3.65 16.82
CA VAL A 19 15.02 2.92 17.65
C VAL A 19 14.86 1.48 17.18
N PHE A 20 14.76 1.24 15.87
CA PHE A 20 14.70 -0.11 15.31
C PHE A 20 15.93 -0.95 15.71
N ARG A 21 17.14 -0.39 15.56
CA ARG A 21 18.39 -1.05 15.94
C ARG A 21 18.47 -1.30 17.45
N GLY A 22 18.07 -0.33 18.27
CA GLY A 22 18.04 -0.47 19.73
C GLY A 22 17.10 -1.58 20.21
N LEU A 23 15.86 -1.62 19.68
CA LEU A 23 14.90 -2.67 19.99
C LEU A 23 15.37 -4.06 19.54
N THR A 24 15.99 -4.12 18.36
CA THR A 24 16.56 -5.38 17.82
C THR A 24 17.74 -5.87 18.68
N ALA A 25 18.65 -4.97 19.07
CA ALA A 25 19.79 -5.30 19.94
C ALA A 25 19.35 -5.76 21.34
N ALA A 26 18.22 -5.26 21.84
CA ALA A 26 17.62 -5.69 23.10
C ALA A 26 16.86 -7.03 23.01
N GLY A 27 16.91 -7.74 21.87
CA GLY A 27 16.18 -9.00 21.67
C GLY A 27 14.67 -8.83 21.49
N ARG A 28 14.17 -7.60 21.33
CA ARG A 28 12.74 -7.27 21.24
C ARG A 28 12.29 -7.16 19.77
N GLY A 29 12.53 -8.20 18.98
CA GLY A 29 12.27 -8.21 17.53
C GLY A 29 10.82 -7.81 17.15
N ASN A 30 9.82 -8.34 17.85
CA ASN A 30 8.41 -8.00 17.58
C ASN A 30 8.11 -6.52 17.82
N TRP A 31 8.72 -5.91 18.85
CA TRP A 31 8.59 -4.48 19.13
C TRP A 31 9.31 -3.63 18.07
N ALA A 32 10.44 -4.11 17.55
CA ALA A 32 11.14 -3.45 16.45
C ALA A 32 10.28 -3.41 15.17
N ILE A 33 9.59 -4.50 14.85
CA ILE A 33 8.64 -4.56 13.72
C ILE A 33 7.45 -3.61 13.97
N LEU A 34 6.85 -3.66 15.17
CA LEU A 34 5.75 -2.78 15.53
C LEU A 34 6.14 -1.31 15.40
N TRP A 35 7.35 -0.95 15.85
CA TRP A 35 7.90 0.39 15.66
C TRP A 35 7.97 0.80 14.19
N LEU A 36 8.45 -0.06 13.30
CA LEU A 36 8.50 0.23 11.86
C LEU A 36 7.10 0.45 11.26
N VAL A 37 6.10 -0.33 11.69
CA VAL A 37 4.71 -0.16 11.26
C VAL A 37 4.17 1.19 11.72
N LEU A 38 4.36 1.54 13.01
CA LEU A 38 3.91 2.80 13.57
C LEU A 38 4.61 4.00 12.92
N ALA A 39 5.92 3.93 12.72
CA ALA A 39 6.69 4.95 12.01
C ALA A 39 6.19 5.13 10.58
N SER A 40 5.88 4.04 9.88
CA SER A 40 5.30 4.09 8.53
C SER A 40 3.93 4.78 8.54
N PHE A 41 3.03 4.41 9.45
CA PHE A 41 1.70 5.04 9.52
C PHE A 41 1.80 6.52 9.89
N PHE A 42 2.70 6.88 10.80
CA PHE A 42 2.98 8.27 11.14
C PHE A 42 3.48 9.06 9.93
N PHE A 43 4.44 8.50 9.18
CA PHE A 43 4.99 9.14 7.99
C PHE A 43 3.91 9.42 6.93
N TYR A 44 3.06 8.43 6.65
CA TYR A 44 1.94 8.58 5.71
C TYR A 44 0.87 9.55 6.23
N GLY A 45 0.57 9.51 7.54
CA GLY A 45 -0.41 10.37 8.18
C GLY A 45 0.01 11.83 8.30
N TRP A 46 1.31 12.13 8.23
CA TRP A 46 1.82 13.49 8.32
C TRP A 46 1.22 14.42 7.25
N TRP A 47 0.96 13.91 6.04
CA TRP A 47 0.41 14.74 4.97
C TRP A 47 -1.11 14.84 5.06
N ASN A 48 -1.79 13.71 5.14
CA ASN A 48 -3.24 13.64 5.31
C ASN A 48 -3.62 12.33 6.01
N PRO A 49 -4.18 12.38 7.23
CA PRO A 49 -4.58 11.20 8.00
C PRO A 49 -5.56 10.28 7.26
N ILE A 50 -6.39 10.81 6.35
CA ILE A 50 -7.36 10.02 5.58
C ILE A 50 -6.66 8.91 4.78
N TYR A 51 -5.46 9.17 4.25
CA TYR A 51 -4.72 8.17 3.47
C TYR A 51 -4.08 7.08 4.32
N VAL A 52 -3.96 7.26 5.63
CA VAL A 52 -3.57 6.17 6.54
C VAL A 52 -4.65 5.10 6.57
N PHE A 53 -5.93 5.50 6.60
CA PHE A 53 -7.04 4.55 6.52
C PHE A 53 -7.08 3.83 5.18
N LEU A 54 -6.78 4.54 4.09
CA LEU A 54 -6.66 3.92 2.77
C LEU A 54 -5.51 2.90 2.73
N LEU A 55 -4.33 3.25 3.25
CA LEU A 55 -3.19 2.36 3.34
C LEU A 55 -3.51 1.13 4.20
N ALA A 56 -4.03 1.35 5.41
CA ALA A 56 -4.38 0.28 6.35
C ALA A 56 -5.46 -0.65 5.78
N GLY A 57 -6.50 -0.07 5.15
CA GLY A 57 -7.55 -0.83 4.47
C GLY A 57 -7.00 -1.64 3.31
N SER A 58 -6.11 -1.07 2.49
CA SER A 58 -5.47 -1.80 1.39
C SER A 58 -4.56 -2.93 1.89
N VAL A 59 -3.80 -2.69 2.96
CA VAL A 59 -2.97 -3.73 3.60
C VAL A 59 -3.86 -4.86 4.14
N ALA A 60 -4.93 -4.54 4.87
CA ALA A 60 -5.84 -5.53 5.43
C ALA A 60 -6.52 -6.35 4.32
N PHE A 61 -6.99 -5.70 3.25
CA PHE A 61 -7.59 -6.34 2.09
C PHE A 61 -6.63 -7.32 1.41
N ASN A 62 -5.42 -6.85 1.08
CA ASN A 62 -4.40 -7.68 0.42
C ASN A 62 -3.92 -8.81 1.33
N PHE A 63 -3.75 -8.55 2.64
CA PHE A 63 -3.44 -9.58 3.61
C PHE A 63 -4.53 -10.65 3.65
N GLY A 64 -5.81 -10.26 3.69
CA GLY A 64 -6.95 -11.17 3.63
C GLY A 64 -6.95 -12.06 2.38
N LEU A 65 -6.72 -11.49 1.19
CA LEU A 65 -6.58 -12.26 -0.05
C LEU A 65 -5.37 -13.21 -0.01
N GLY A 66 -4.24 -12.76 0.53
CA GLY A 66 -3.04 -13.58 0.73
C GLY A 66 -3.25 -14.74 1.72
N SER A 67 -4.12 -14.56 2.71
CA SER A 67 -4.55 -15.61 3.65
C SER A 67 -5.49 -16.60 2.96
N ILE A 68 -6.46 -16.12 2.17
CA ILE A 68 -7.34 -16.99 1.36
C ILE A 68 -6.50 -17.86 0.39
N LEU A 69 -5.49 -17.27 -0.26
CA LEU A 69 -4.57 -18.00 -1.14
C LEU A 69 -3.79 -19.13 -0.45
N ALA A 70 -3.52 -18.97 0.85
CA ALA A 70 -2.83 -19.97 1.66
C ALA A 70 -3.77 -21.06 2.19
N LEU A 71 -5.06 -20.77 2.37
CA LEU A 71 -6.07 -21.76 2.75
C LEU A 71 -6.38 -22.75 1.62
N TYR A 72 -6.25 -22.32 0.36
CA TYR A 72 -6.51 -23.19 -0.78
C TYR A 72 -5.30 -24.08 -1.13
N PRO A 73 -5.46 -25.41 -1.22
CA PRO A 73 -4.40 -26.31 -1.66
C PRO A 73 -3.96 -26.04 -3.11
N GLN A 74 -2.72 -26.44 -3.45
CA GLN A 74 -2.17 -26.30 -4.81
C GLN A 74 -3.02 -26.98 -5.89
N THR A 75 -3.82 -27.98 -5.52
CA THR A 75 -4.73 -28.69 -6.43
C THR A 75 -5.88 -27.81 -6.93
N ARG A 76 -6.28 -26.78 -6.18
CA ARG A 76 -7.33 -25.81 -6.57
C ARG A 76 -6.76 -24.65 -7.40
N LYS A 77 -6.06 -24.97 -8.48
CA LYS A 77 -5.35 -23.98 -9.33
C LYS A 77 -6.27 -22.87 -9.85
N VAL A 78 -7.48 -23.21 -10.30
CA VAL A 78 -8.45 -22.25 -10.85
C VAL A 78 -8.87 -21.22 -9.81
N THR A 79 -9.27 -21.67 -8.60
CA THR A 79 -9.68 -20.77 -7.52
C THR A 79 -8.53 -19.85 -7.08
N ARG A 80 -7.32 -20.40 -6.92
CA ARG A 80 -6.15 -19.60 -6.54
C ARG A 80 -5.80 -18.56 -7.60
N HIS A 81 -5.88 -18.92 -8.88
CA HIS A 81 -5.64 -17.98 -9.97
C HIS A 81 -6.71 -16.88 -9.99
N ALA A 82 -7.99 -17.22 -9.79
CA ALA A 82 -9.07 -16.25 -9.73
C ALA A 82 -8.89 -15.24 -8.58
N VAL A 83 -8.51 -15.71 -7.39
CA VAL A 83 -8.23 -14.85 -6.22
C VAL A 83 -7.04 -13.91 -6.50
N LEU A 84 -5.97 -14.41 -7.11
CA LEU A 84 -4.82 -13.60 -7.51
C LEU A 84 -5.23 -12.55 -8.54
N THR A 85 -5.91 -12.95 -9.62
CA THR A 85 -6.37 -12.03 -10.67
C THR A 85 -7.26 -10.93 -10.08
N PHE A 86 -8.20 -11.30 -9.21
CA PHE A 86 -9.07 -10.34 -8.54
C PHE A 86 -8.27 -9.35 -7.69
N GLY A 87 -7.35 -9.82 -6.86
CA GLY A 87 -6.51 -8.97 -6.03
C GLY A 87 -5.64 -8.01 -6.84
N VAL A 88 -4.98 -8.51 -7.90
CA VAL A 88 -4.16 -7.69 -8.80
C VAL A 88 -5.02 -6.66 -9.53
N ALA A 89 -6.17 -7.07 -10.08
CA ALA A 89 -7.10 -6.16 -10.76
C ALA A 89 -7.60 -5.06 -9.82
N PHE A 90 -7.99 -5.40 -8.59
CA PHE A 90 -8.43 -4.42 -7.60
C PHE A 90 -7.34 -3.38 -7.30
N ASN A 91 -6.11 -3.82 -7.06
CA ASN A 91 -4.97 -2.93 -6.82
C ASN A 91 -4.69 -2.01 -8.02
N LEU A 92 -4.72 -2.53 -9.24
CA LEU A 92 -4.50 -1.75 -10.45
C LEU A 92 -5.64 -0.74 -10.72
N VAL A 93 -6.89 -1.12 -10.47
CA VAL A 93 -8.04 -0.22 -10.57
C VAL A 93 -7.92 0.92 -9.55
N LEU A 94 -7.58 0.60 -8.29
CA LEU A 94 -7.39 1.61 -7.25
C LEU A 94 -6.24 2.57 -7.63
N LEU A 95 -5.11 2.04 -8.09
CA LEU A 95 -3.99 2.85 -8.57
C LEU A 95 -4.38 3.72 -9.76
N GLY A 96 -5.12 3.16 -10.73
CA GLY A 96 -5.61 3.86 -11.91
C GLY A 96 -6.55 5.01 -11.54
N TYR A 97 -7.48 4.77 -10.62
CA TYR A 97 -8.40 5.78 -10.10
C TYR A 97 -7.64 6.96 -9.50
N PHE A 98 -6.79 6.72 -8.49
CA PHE A 98 -6.08 7.82 -7.84
C PHE A 98 -5.10 8.54 -8.78
N LYS A 99 -4.48 7.82 -9.73
CA LYS A 99 -3.47 8.41 -10.62
C LYS A 99 -4.04 9.20 -11.79
N TYR A 100 -5.16 8.75 -12.35
CA TYR A 100 -5.67 9.26 -13.62
C TYR A 100 -7.09 9.82 -13.56
N ALA A 101 -7.81 9.74 -12.43
CA ALA A 101 -9.19 10.24 -12.37
C ALA A 101 -9.32 11.73 -12.72
N ASN A 102 -8.41 12.59 -12.25
CA ASN A 102 -8.42 14.00 -12.64
C ASN A 102 -8.19 14.18 -14.14
N PHE A 103 -7.22 13.46 -14.72
CA PHE A 103 -6.95 13.49 -16.16
C PHE A 103 -8.17 13.07 -16.99
N PHE A 104 -8.87 12.00 -16.57
CA PHE A 104 -10.09 11.55 -17.24
C PHE A 104 -11.23 12.55 -17.09
N ALA A 105 -11.39 13.16 -15.92
CA ALA A 105 -12.38 14.19 -15.67
C ALA A 105 -12.14 15.44 -16.55
N ASP A 106 -10.90 15.89 -16.66
CA ASP A 106 -10.52 17.03 -17.49
C ASP A 106 -10.74 16.74 -18.98
N THR A 107 -10.37 15.52 -19.43
CA THR A 107 -10.57 15.08 -20.81
C THR A 107 -12.05 15.00 -21.17
N ALA A 108 -12.87 14.47 -20.25
CA ALA A 108 -14.33 14.39 -20.40
C ALA A 108 -14.95 15.79 -20.57
N ASN A 109 -14.56 16.74 -19.71
CA ASN A 109 -15.03 18.12 -19.78
C ASN A 109 -14.68 18.79 -21.11
N GLN A 110 -13.46 18.57 -21.60
CA GLN A 110 -13.02 19.10 -22.90
C GLN A 110 -13.77 18.48 -24.09
N LEU A 111 -14.07 17.17 -24.04
CA LEU A 111 -14.75 16.47 -25.13
C LEU A 111 -16.24 16.78 -25.21
N TRP A 112 -16.91 16.94 -24.07
CA TRP A 112 -18.35 17.18 -24.00
C TRP A 112 -18.73 18.65 -23.80
N GLY A 113 -17.74 19.54 -23.68
CA GLY A 113 -17.96 20.97 -23.45
C GLY A 113 -18.67 21.26 -22.12
N THR A 114 -18.46 20.41 -21.13
CA THR A 114 -19.06 20.54 -19.79
C THR A 114 -18.08 21.20 -18.83
N ASP A 115 -18.55 22.15 -18.02
CA ASP A 115 -17.77 22.77 -16.94
C ASP A 115 -18.02 22.07 -15.59
N ALA A 116 -18.11 20.73 -15.59
CA ALA A 116 -18.37 20.01 -14.37
C ALA A 116 -17.14 20.11 -13.44
N VAL A 117 -17.31 20.80 -12.31
CA VAL A 117 -16.26 20.94 -11.29
C VAL A 117 -16.17 19.65 -10.51
N PHE A 118 -15.21 18.80 -10.89
CA PHE A 118 -14.85 17.63 -10.09
C PHE A 118 -13.86 18.06 -8.99
N PRO A 119 -14.14 17.77 -7.71
CA PRO A 119 -13.16 18.02 -6.67
C PRO A 119 -11.91 17.19 -6.96
N GLY A 120 -10.78 17.86 -7.17
CA GLY A 120 -9.53 17.21 -7.56
C GLY A 120 -9.13 16.16 -6.53
N ILE A 121 -8.92 14.93 -6.99
CA ILE A 121 -8.48 13.83 -6.14
C ILE A 121 -7.02 14.08 -5.78
N LEU A 122 -6.77 14.35 -4.50
CA LEU A 122 -5.43 14.43 -3.95
C LEU A 122 -4.79 13.03 -3.99
N LEU A 123 -3.57 12.99 -4.53
CA LEU A 123 -2.79 11.76 -4.68
C LEU A 123 -2.21 11.35 -3.32
N PRO A 124 -2.46 10.10 -2.86
CA PRO A 124 -1.75 9.58 -1.70
C PRO A 124 -0.26 9.48 -2.01
N LEU A 125 0.57 9.91 -1.07
CA LEU A 125 2.02 9.84 -1.20
C LEU A 125 2.43 8.39 -1.46
N ALA A 126 3.27 8.16 -2.48
CA ALA A 126 3.81 6.84 -2.82
C ALA A 126 2.77 5.73 -3.08
N ILE A 127 1.56 6.08 -3.55
CA ILE A 127 0.52 5.08 -3.89
C ILE A 127 1.02 3.97 -4.82
N SER A 128 1.76 4.32 -5.87
CA SER A 128 2.33 3.32 -6.77
C SER A 128 3.23 2.31 -6.04
N PHE A 129 4.04 2.78 -5.10
CA PHE A 129 4.99 1.92 -4.38
C PHE A 129 4.26 0.88 -3.53
N PHE A 130 3.34 1.30 -2.66
CA PHE A 130 2.66 0.33 -1.79
C PHE A 130 1.73 -0.59 -2.58
N THR A 131 1.11 -0.11 -3.67
CA THR A 131 0.30 -0.97 -4.55
C THR A 131 1.14 -2.07 -5.20
N PHE A 132 2.32 -1.74 -5.75
CA PHE A 132 3.18 -2.76 -6.35
C PHE A 132 3.74 -3.73 -5.30
N GLN A 133 4.04 -3.26 -4.08
CA GLN A 133 4.44 -4.13 -2.98
C GLN A 133 3.33 -5.11 -2.58
N GLN A 134 2.08 -4.65 -2.55
CA GLN A 134 0.91 -5.48 -2.27
C GLN A 134 0.66 -6.52 -3.37
N ILE A 135 0.81 -6.14 -4.64
CA ILE A 135 0.76 -7.07 -5.77
C ILE A 135 1.87 -8.12 -5.67
N ALA A 136 3.10 -7.71 -5.38
CA ALA A 136 4.23 -8.62 -5.20
C ALA A 136 3.95 -9.64 -4.07
N TYR A 137 3.43 -9.16 -2.94
CA TYR A 137 2.99 -10.03 -1.85
C TYR A 137 1.95 -11.07 -2.29
N LEU A 138 0.91 -10.68 -3.04
CA LEU A 138 -0.09 -11.63 -3.54
C LEU A 138 0.51 -12.67 -4.49
N VAL A 139 1.41 -12.24 -5.38
CA VAL A 139 2.12 -13.13 -6.31
C VAL A 139 3.00 -14.12 -5.55
N ASP A 140 3.73 -13.66 -4.54
CA ASP A 140 4.59 -14.50 -3.72
C ASP A 140 3.79 -15.51 -2.88
N ARG A 141 2.63 -15.11 -2.35
CA ARG A 141 1.68 -16.04 -1.69
C ARG A 141 1.10 -17.06 -2.66
N TYR A 142 0.78 -16.66 -3.89
CA TYR A 142 0.34 -17.58 -4.92
C TYR A 142 1.43 -18.60 -5.29
N ARG A 143 2.70 -18.18 -5.37
CA ARG A 143 3.86 -19.03 -5.66
C ARG A 143 4.38 -19.83 -4.45
N ASN A 144 3.84 -19.58 -3.26
CA ASN A 144 4.32 -20.15 -1.98
C ASN A 144 5.78 -19.79 -1.64
N HIS A 145 6.27 -18.65 -2.13
CA HIS A 145 7.59 -18.14 -1.71
C HIS A 145 7.53 -17.53 -0.29
N VAL A 146 6.32 -17.32 0.24
CA VAL A 146 6.09 -16.84 1.60
C VAL A 146 5.38 -17.94 2.41
N PRO A 147 6.05 -18.56 3.40
CA PRO A 147 5.42 -19.58 4.24
C PRO A 147 4.21 -19.01 5.00
N PRO A 148 3.20 -19.84 5.33
CA PRO A 148 2.12 -19.42 6.22
C PRO A 148 2.70 -19.03 7.59
N HIS A 149 2.29 -17.85 8.08
CA HIS A 149 2.54 -17.41 9.46
C HIS A 149 1.44 -17.93 10.38
#